data_AF-A0A0V1C048-F1
#
_entry.id   AF-A0A0V1C048-F1
#
_cell.length_a   1.000
_cell.length_b   1.000
_cell.length_c   1.000
_cell.angle_alpha   90.00
_cell.angle_beta   90.00
_cell.angle_gamma   90.00
#
_symmetry.space_group_name_H-M   'P 1'
#
loop_
_entity.id
_entity.type
_entity.pdbx_description
1 polymer ?
#
loop_
_entity_poly.entity_id
_entity_poly.type
_entity_poly.pdbx_seq_one_letter_code
_entity_poly.pdbx_strand_id
1 'polypeptide(L)'
;MGSGKTDVRDWDQSLQAIVDPFRVHYFRALTRSKVEFAWNPELNKLILLLIESPDLTIYYPNLPSIVTTDASNVGIGTVLFKVHGDSIELTGTFGSRALAAAERKYSVVEKEA
;
A
#
# COMPACT_ATOMS: atom_id res chain seq x y z
N MET A 1 -20.99 16.70 17.83
CA MET A 1 -20.29 15.98 18.93
C MET A 1 -20.40 14.49 18.60
N GLY A 2 -19.36 13.73 18.31
CA GLY A 2 -17.93 13.98 18.43
C GLY A 2 -17.18 13.79 17.11
N SER A 3 -16.13 14.59 16.95
CA SER A 3 -15.05 14.30 16.01
C SER A 3 -14.40 12.99 16.47
N GLY A 4 -14.65 11.90 15.74
CA GLY A 4 -13.86 10.68 15.89
C GLY A 4 -12.43 11.04 15.50
N LYS A 5 -11.59 11.35 16.49
CA LYS A 5 -10.15 11.42 16.30
C LYS A 5 -9.73 9.99 16.00
N THR A 6 -9.58 9.67 14.72
CA THR A 6 -8.96 8.43 14.29
C THR A 6 -7.53 8.45 14.80
N ASP A 7 -7.21 7.50 15.69
CA ASP A 7 -5.87 7.34 16.25
C ASP A 7 -4.93 6.96 15.09
N VAL A 8 -3.70 7.46 15.10
CA VAL A 8 -2.66 7.11 14.13
C VAL A 8 -2.43 5.58 14.12
N ARG A 9 -2.75 4.91 15.23
CA ARG A 9 -2.72 3.44 15.37
C ARG A 9 -3.84 2.73 14.60
N ASP A 10 -4.99 3.36 14.37
CA ASP A 10 -6.06 2.80 13.54
C ASP A 10 -5.63 2.71 12.06
N TRP A 11 -4.62 3.50 11.67
CA TRP A 11 -4.07 3.49 10.31
C TRP A 11 -3.14 2.31 10.07
N ASP A 12 -2.51 1.76 11.11
CA ASP A 12 -1.63 0.59 10.99
C ASP A 12 -2.37 -0.59 10.36
N GLN A 13 -3.65 -0.79 10.71
CA GLN A 13 -4.46 -1.87 10.16
C GLN A 13 -4.83 -1.67 8.67
N SER A 14 -5.07 -0.41 8.25
CA SER A 14 -5.31 -0.07 6.85
C SER A 14 -4.02 -0.12 6.01
N LEU A 15 -2.89 0.26 6.60
CA LEU A 15 -1.56 0.14 6.01
C LEU A 15 -1.18 -1.33 5.82
N GLN A 16 -1.39 -2.19 6.81
CA GLN A 16 -1.19 -3.64 6.70
C GLN A 16 -2.01 -4.25 5.56
N ALA A 17 -3.25 -3.79 5.34
CA ALA A 17 -4.07 -4.26 4.22
C ALA A 17 -3.54 -3.84 2.83
N ILE A 18 -2.84 -2.71 2.75
CA ILE A 18 -2.20 -2.19 1.52
C ILE A 18 -0.85 -2.90 1.28
N VAL A 19 -0.13 -3.20 2.36
CA VAL A 19 1.25 -3.72 2.34
C VAL A 19 1.29 -5.25 2.29
N ASP A 20 0.15 -5.92 2.44
CA ASP A 20 0.06 -7.38 2.45
C ASP A 20 0.87 -8.02 1.29
N PRO A 21 1.94 -8.77 1.60
CA PRO A 21 2.88 -9.35 0.63
C PRO A 21 2.23 -10.22 -0.45
N PHE A 22 0.99 -10.66 -0.23
CA PHE A 22 0.25 -11.49 -1.18
C PHE A 22 -0.17 -10.75 -2.46
N ARG A 23 -0.37 -9.42 -2.42
CA ARG A 23 -1.13 -8.72 -3.48
C ARG A 23 -0.38 -8.53 -4.79
N VAL A 24 0.93 -8.28 -4.79
CA VAL A 24 1.68 -8.00 -6.04
C VAL A 24 2.49 -9.21 -6.52
N HIS A 25 2.97 -10.05 -5.59
CA HIS A 25 3.85 -11.15 -5.94
C HIS A 25 3.11 -12.29 -6.66
N TYR A 26 1.85 -12.51 -6.31
CA TYR A 26 1.00 -13.54 -6.92
C TYR A 26 0.77 -13.28 -8.42
N PHE A 27 0.36 -12.07 -8.80
CA PHE A 27 0.09 -11.77 -10.23
C PHE A 27 1.36 -11.71 -11.07
N ARG A 28 2.49 -11.26 -10.49
CA ARG A 28 3.79 -11.36 -11.17
C ARG A 28 4.22 -12.79 -11.45
N ALA A 29 3.73 -13.77 -10.70
CA ALA A 29 3.97 -15.17 -11.00
C ALA A 29 3.14 -15.65 -12.20
N LEU A 30 1.91 -15.14 -12.37
CA LEU A 30 1.02 -15.47 -13.47
C LEU A 30 1.50 -14.93 -14.84
N THR A 31 2.38 -13.93 -14.86
CA THR A 31 2.98 -13.41 -16.09
C THR A 31 4.30 -14.09 -16.47
N ARG A 32 4.75 -15.10 -15.72
CA ARG A 32 6.00 -15.81 -16.02
C ARG A 32 5.82 -16.76 -17.20
N SER A 33 6.87 -16.88 -18.03
CA SER A 33 6.91 -17.89 -19.09
C SER A 33 6.69 -19.29 -18.50
N LYS A 34 5.94 -20.15 -19.21
CA LYS A 34 5.60 -21.51 -18.80
C LYS A 34 4.63 -21.62 -17.62
N VAL A 35 3.93 -20.52 -17.29
CA VAL A 35 2.78 -20.54 -16.37
C VAL A 35 1.52 -20.33 -17.21
N GLU A 36 0.56 -21.25 -17.09
CA GLU A 36 -0.76 -21.09 -17.69
C GLU A 36 -1.57 -20.11 -16.83
N PHE A 37 -2.23 -19.15 -17.48
CA PHE A 37 -3.09 -18.20 -16.76
C PHE A 37 -4.36 -18.91 -16.30
N ALA A 38 -4.61 -18.89 -14.99
CA ALA A 38 -5.82 -19.44 -14.39
C ALA A 38 -6.52 -18.40 -13.52
N TRP A 39 -7.77 -18.09 -13.88
CA TRP A 39 -8.65 -17.29 -13.04
C TRP A 39 -8.97 -18.07 -11.75
N ASN A 40 -8.74 -17.47 -10.59
CA ASN A 40 -8.91 -18.15 -9.30
C ASN A 40 -9.55 -17.22 -8.25
N PRO A 41 -10.03 -17.76 -7.12
CA PRO A 41 -10.70 -16.97 -6.09
C PRO A 41 -9.86 -15.83 -5.50
N GLU A 42 -8.53 -15.93 -5.47
CA GLU A 42 -7.66 -14.84 -4.98
C GLU A 42 -7.68 -13.62 -5.91
N LEU A 43 -7.82 -13.84 -7.22
CA LEU A 43 -8.00 -12.75 -8.19
C LEU A 43 -9.34 -12.03 -7.97
N ASN A 44 -10.41 -12.75 -7.63
CA ASN A 44 -11.70 -12.14 -7.30
C ASN A 44 -11.59 -11.24 -6.05
N LYS A 45 -10.91 -11.71 -5.00
CA LYS A 45 -10.70 -10.91 -3.78
C LYS A 45 -9.96 -9.61 -4.11
N LEU A 46 -8.92 -9.68 -4.93
CA LEU A 46 -8.17 -8.47 -5.32
C LEU A 46 -9.02 -7.49 -6.13
N ILE A 47 -9.84 -7.97 -7.07
CA ILE A 47 -10.76 -7.12 -7.83
C ILE A 47 -11.75 -6.41 -6.90
N LEU A 48 -12.31 -7.12 -5.92
CA LEU A 48 -13.19 -6.52 -4.92
C LEU A 48 -12.47 -5.42 -4.13
N LEU A 49 -11.24 -5.68 -3.69
CA LEU A 49 -10.42 -4.70 -2.98
C LEU A 49 -10.09 -3.45 -3.81
N LEU A 50 -9.96 -3.59 -5.14
CA LEU A 50 -9.79 -2.44 -6.04
C LEU A 50 -11.09 -1.63 -6.18
N ILE A 51 -12.23 -2.31 -6.27
CA ILE A 51 -13.55 -1.67 -6.38
C ILE A 51 -13.92 -0.95 -5.08
N GLU A 52 -13.57 -1.54 -3.93
CA GLU A 52 -13.82 -0.99 -2.59
C GLU A 52 -12.75 0.02 -2.15
N SER A 53 -11.75 0.31 -3.00
CA SER A 53 -10.67 1.23 -2.65
C SER A 53 -11.20 2.66 -2.45
N PRO A 54 -10.70 3.40 -1.44
CA PRO A 54 -11.22 4.71 -1.10
C PRO A 54 -10.93 5.75 -2.19
N ASP A 55 -11.81 6.75 -2.30
CA ASP A 55 -11.71 7.82 -3.29
C ASP A 55 -10.40 8.61 -3.18
N LEU A 56 -9.76 8.82 -4.33
CA LEU A 56 -8.49 9.54 -4.46
C LEU A 56 -8.69 11.06 -4.38
N THR A 57 -7.83 11.76 -3.63
CA THR A 57 -7.90 13.23 -3.51
C THR A 57 -6.79 13.91 -4.32
N ILE A 58 -7.09 15.04 -4.99
CA ILE A 58 -6.15 15.77 -5.86
C ILE A 58 -4.91 16.24 -5.08
N TYR A 59 -3.70 15.90 -5.54
CA TYR A 59 -2.45 16.33 -4.91
C TYR A 59 -2.22 17.84 -5.03
N TYR A 60 -1.84 18.49 -3.92
CA TYR A 60 -1.51 19.92 -3.87
C TYR A 60 -0.05 20.09 -3.39
N PRO A 61 0.88 20.50 -4.26
CA PRO A 61 2.31 20.58 -3.92
C PRO A 61 2.63 21.64 -2.84
N ASN A 62 1.70 22.56 -2.58
CA ASN A 62 1.87 23.63 -1.60
C ASN A 62 1.49 23.22 -0.16
N LEU A 63 0.93 22.02 0.02
CA LEU A 63 0.57 21.50 1.34
C LEU A 63 1.64 20.53 1.85
N PRO A 64 1.94 20.53 3.17
CA PRO A 64 2.83 19.54 3.74
C PRO A 64 2.29 18.12 3.49
N SER A 65 3.19 17.20 3.18
CA SER A 65 2.86 15.82 2.85
C SER A 65 3.63 14.88 3.77
N ILE A 66 2.99 13.78 4.18
CA ILE A 66 3.61 12.72 4.96
C ILE A 66 3.60 11.46 4.10
N VAL A 67 4.75 10.79 4.00
CA VAL A 67 4.84 9.47 3.39
C VAL A 67 5.03 8.47 4.50
N THR A 68 4.20 7.42 4.51
CA THR A 68 4.44 6.24 5.35
C THR A 68 4.81 5.08 4.45
N THR A 69 5.69 4.22 4.95
CA THR A 69 6.20 3.06 4.23
C THR A 69 6.17 1.86 5.15
N ASP A 70 5.89 0.69 4.59
CA ASP A 70 6.02 -0.59 5.28
C ASP A 70 6.54 -1.62 4.27
N ALA A 71 7.34 -2.56 4.74
CA ALA A 71 8.04 -3.51 3.91
C ALA A 71 7.86 -4.97 4.36
N SER A 72 7.60 -5.82 3.38
CA SER A 72 7.63 -7.27 3.54
C SER A 72 8.95 -7.87 3.03
N ASN A 73 9.08 -9.19 3.15
CA ASN A 73 10.21 -9.93 2.56
C ASN A 73 10.30 -9.85 1.04
N VAL A 74 9.27 -9.36 0.36
CA VAL A 74 9.14 -9.44 -1.10
C VAL A 74 8.82 -8.12 -1.79
N GLY A 75 8.34 -7.12 -1.05
CA GLY A 75 7.89 -5.84 -1.60
C GLY A 75 7.79 -4.76 -0.53
N ILE A 76 7.81 -3.52 -0.98
CA ILE A 76 7.57 -2.30 -0.19
C ILE A 76 6.26 -1.68 -0.63
N GLY A 77 5.47 -1.22 0.33
CA GLY A 77 4.27 -0.40 0.14
C GLY A 77 4.47 0.99 0.73
N THR A 78 3.86 2.00 0.09
CA THR A 78 3.93 3.39 0.52
C THR A 78 2.57 4.06 0.43
N VAL A 79 2.26 4.94 1.38
CA VAL A 79 1.02 5.72 1.38
C VAL A 79 1.34 7.19 1.57
N LEU A 80 0.78 8.03 0.70
CA LEU A 80 0.92 9.48 0.79
C LEU A 80 -0.28 10.10 1.51
N PHE A 81 0.01 10.95 2.48
CA PHE A 81 -0.94 11.73 3.25
C PHE A 81 -0.67 13.23 3.05
N LYS A 82 -1.73 14.03 3.13
CA LYS A 82 -1.69 15.49 3.21
C LYS A 82 -1.91 15.91 4.63
N VAL A 83 -1.28 17.02 5.00
CA VAL A 83 -1.57 17.72 6.24
C VAL A 83 -2.29 19.01 5.90
N HIS A 84 -3.46 19.23 6.49
CA HIS A 84 -4.25 20.45 6.34
C HIS A 84 -4.57 21.03 7.72
N GLY A 85 -3.80 22.02 8.16
CA GLY A 85 -3.90 22.52 9.54
C GLY A 85 -3.58 21.41 10.54
N ASP A 86 -4.51 21.13 11.45
CA ASP A 86 -4.39 20.07 12.46
C ASP A 86 -4.94 18.69 11.99
N SER A 87 -5.45 18.59 10.75
CA SER A 87 -5.91 17.31 10.19
C SER A 87 -4.88 16.67 9.27
N ILE A 88 -4.80 15.34 9.33
CA ILE A 88 -4.08 14.51 8.36
C ILE A 88 -5.12 13.80 7.52
N GLU A 89 -5.06 14.01 6.21
CA GLU A 89 -5.97 13.41 5.25
C GLU A 89 -5.19 12.48 4.32
N LEU A 90 -5.76 11.30 4.06
CA LEU A 90 -5.21 10.39 3.08
C LEU A 90 -5.26 11.05 1.69
N THR A 91 -4.11 11.11 1.00
CA THR A 91 -4.06 11.69 -0.36
C THR A 91 -4.58 10.74 -1.44
N GLY A 92 -5.00 9.54 -1.05
CA GLY A 92 -5.38 8.44 -1.95
C GLY A 92 -4.21 7.85 -2.73
N THR A 93 -3.02 8.45 -2.71
CA THR A 93 -1.91 7.93 -3.52
C THR A 93 -1.23 6.77 -2.79
N PHE A 94 -1.38 5.58 -3.36
CA PHE A 94 -0.69 4.36 -2.95
C PHE A 94 0.47 4.07 -3.90
N GLY A 95 1.63 3.75 -3.35
CA GLY A 95 2.78 3.25 -4.08
C GLY A 95 3.10 1.83 -3.63
N SER A 96 3.53 0.98 -4.56
CA SER A 96 4.09 -0.32 -4.19
C SER A 96 5.11 -0.77 -5.22
N ARG A 97 6.14 -1.49 -4.75
CA ARG A 97 7.18 -2.05 -5.61
C ARG A 97 7.67 -3.38 -5.03
N ALA A 98 7.86 -4.38 -5.87
CA ALA A 98 8.53 -5.60 -5.40
C ALA A 98 10.05 -5.37 -5.28
N LEU A 99 10.62 -5.95 -4.24
CA LEU A 99 12.06 -5.92 -3.97
C LEU A 99 12.81 -6.81 -4.95
N ALA A 100 13.91 -6.29 -5.48
CA ALA A 100 14.90 -7.04 -6.24
C ALA A 100 15.57 -8.10 -5.36
N ALA A 101 16.19 -9.11 -5.97
CA ALA A 101 16.78 -10.24 -5.25
C ALA A 101 17.84 -9.81 -4.19
N ALA A 102 18.58 -8.74 -4.47
CA ALA A 102 19.53 -8.16 -3.51
C ALA A 102 18.80 -7.46 -2.34
N GLU A 103 17.79 -6.63 -2.63
CA GLU A 103 17.04 -5.84 -1.65
C GLU A 103 16.26 -6.70 -0.65
N ARG A 104 15.86 -7.91 -1.04
CA ARG A 104 15.17 -8.85 -0.14
C ARG A 104 16.01 -9.23 1.08
N LYS A 105 17.34 -9.17 0.97
CA LYS A 105 18.29 -9.51 2.03
C LYS A 105 18.50 -8.39 3.05
N TYR A 106 18.02 -7.18 2.77
CA TYR A 106 18.10 -6.06 3.69
C TYR A 106 17.17 -6.30 4.90
N SER A 107 17.52 -5.67 6.02
CA SER A 107 16.62 -5.61 7.17
C SER A 107 15.33 -4.84 6.83
N VAL A 108 14.28 -5.02 7.64
CA VAL A 108 12.99 -4.32 7.44
C VAL A 108 13.19 -2.80 7.46
N VAL A 109 13.97 -2.30 8.42
CA VAL A 109 14.29 -0.87 8.54
C VAL A 109 15.00 -0.33 7.30
N GLU A 110 15.96 -1.07 6.74
CA GLU A 110 16.65 -0.67 5.50
C GLU A 110 15.78 -0.75 4.25
N LYS A 111 14.68 -1.52 4.28
CA LYS A 111 13.70 -1.57 3.19
C LYS A 111 12.72 -0.40 3.26
N GLU A 112 12.49 0.15 4.45
CA GLU A 112 11.55 1.26 4.71
C GLU A 112 12.22 2.64 4.65
N ALA A 113 13.55 2.71 4.84
CA ALA A 113 14.35 3.95 4.77
C ALA A 113 14.53 4.48 3.35
#